data_AF-A0A2H6NIA3-F1
#
_entry.id   AF-A0A2H6NIA3-F1
#
_cell.length_a   1.000
_cell.length_b   1.000
_cell.length_c   1.000
_cell.angle_alpha   90.00
_cell.angle_beta   90.00
_cell.angle_gamma   90.00
#
_symmetry.space_group_name_H-M   'P 1'
#
loop_
_entity.id
_entity.type
_entity.pdbx_description
1 polymer ?
#
loop_
_entity_poly.entity_id
_entity_poly.type
_entity_poly.pdbx_seq_one_letter_code
_entity_poly.pdbx_strand_id
1 'polypeptide(L)'
;YWNTEEVAVPWRTAEGQLVAFGQIFNYEININDYRDFIENVLKDSKNYTIPCSIKKARDIIKTIAISSAEAERGFSLMDIICSEGRSLLTVSNISNLLTISLIGLPVQEWDPVPIVKKWLRAHHHTADDARVKHKKNCNLGR
;
A
#
# COMPACT_ATOMS: atom_id res chain seq x y z
N TYR A 1 39.99 -2.09 17.50
CA TYR A 1 38.88 -1.13 17.39
C TYR A 1 37.73 -1.91 16.77
N TRP A 2 36.72 -2.31 17.54
CA TRP A 2 35.61 -3.08 17.00
C TRP A 2 34.67 -2.11 16.27
N ASN A 3 34.44 -2.37 15.00
CA ASN A 3 33.50 -1.62 14.18
C ASN A 3 32.09 -2.01 14.64
N THR A 4 31.49 -1.21 15.53
CA THR A 4 30.09 -1.39 15.92
C THR A 4 29.22 -0.89 14.79
N GLU A 5 29.02 -1.72 13.78
CA GLU A 5 27.81 -1.60 12.95
C GLU A 5 26.63 -1.66 13.93
N GLU A 6 25.81 -0.62 13.94
CA GLU A 6 24.58 -0.59 14.73
C GLU A 6 23.76 -1.83 14.36
N VAL A 7 23.75 -2.82 15.25
CA VAL A 7 22.90 -4.00 15.09
C VAL A 7 21.47 -3.47 15.07
N ALA A 8 20.87 -3.40 13.88
CA ALA A 8 19.51 -2.92 13.71
C ALA A 8 18.59 -3.82 14.53
N VAL A 9 18.08 -3.26 15.63
CA VAL A 9 17.39 -4.02 16.66
C VAL A 9 15.90 -4.12 16.27
N PRO A 10 15.41 -5.25 15.73
CA PRO A 10 14.09 -5.27 15.09
C PRO A 10 12.94 -4.97 16.05
N TRP A 11 13.10 -5.28 17.33
CA TRP A 11 12.08 -5.02 18.36
C TRP A 11 11.95 -3.54 18.71
N ARG A 12 12.99 -2.70 18.59
CA ARG A 12 12.84 -1.25 18.81
C ARG A 12 11.95 -0.62 17.74
N THR A 13 12.09 -1.06 16.49
CA THR A 13 11.20 -0.65 15.40
C THR A 13 9.77 -1.11 15.65
N ALA A 14 9.58 -2.34 16.13
CA ALA A 14 8.27 -2.87 16.50
C ALA A 14 7.63 -2.12 17.70
N GLU A 15 8.42 -1.75 18.71
CA GLU A 15 7.97 -0.94 19.86
C GLU A 15 7.46 0.44 19.39
N GLY A 16 8.19 1.10 18.48
CA GLY A 16 7.75 2.36 17.90
C GLY A 16 6.40 2.23 17.16
N GLN A 17 6.20 1.14 16.43
CA GLN A 17 4.92 0.85 15.76
C GLN A 17 3.81 0.59 16.77
N LEU A 18 4.08 -0.13 17.86
CA LEU A 18 3.10 -0.40 18.91
C LEU A 18 2.67 0.89 19.61
N VAL A 19 3.61 1.79 19.90
CA VAL A 19 3.30 3.10 20.49
C VAL A 19 2.42 3.93 19.55
N ALA A 20 2.75 3.98 18.26
CA ALA A 20 1.95 4.67 17.27
C ALA A 20 0.54 4.07 17.14
N PHE A 21 0.43 2.74 17.18
CA PHE A 21 -0.85 2.04 17.21
C PHE A 21 -1.67 2.37 18.45
N GLY A 22 -1.05 2.40 19.63
CA GLY A 22 -1.70 2.81 20.88
C GLY A 22 -2.27 4.24 20.82
N GLN A 23 -1.57 5.16 20.16
CA GLN A 23 -2.06 6.53 19.94
C GLN A 23 -3.30 6.59 19.03
N ILE A 24 -3.47 5.63 18.12
CA ILE A 24 -4.64 5.52 17.24
C ILE A 24 -5.85 5.04 18.04
N PHE A 25 -5.69 3.98 18.83
CA PHE A 25 -6.81 3.41 19.62
C PHE A 25 -7.23 4.31 20.78
N ASN A 26 -6.28 4.98 21.41
CA ASN A 26 -6.54 5.89 22.53
C ASN A 26 -6.76 7.33 22.07
N TYR A 27 -7.18 7.54 20.82
CA TYR A 27 -7.41 8.87 20.29
C TYR A 27 -8.63 9.52 20.95
N GLU A 28 -8.41 10.58 21.72
CA GLU A 28 -9.47 11.33 22.38
C GLU A 28 -10.00 12.46 21.47
N ILE A 29 -11.33 12.51 21.32
CA ILE A 29 -12.01 13.57 20.60
C ILE A 29 -12.21 14.75 21.55
N ASN A 30 -11.85 15.95 21.12
CA ASN A 30 -12.12 17.15 21.88
C ASN A 30 -13.65 17.37 22.01
N ILE A 31 -14.15 17.49 23.24
CA ILE A 31 -15.59 17.62 23.51
C ILE A 31 -16.21 18.87 22.87
N ASN A 32 -15.45 19.96 22.73
CA ASN A 32 -15.93 21.18 22.09
C ASN A 32 -16.03 21.00 20.57
N ASP A 33 -15.04 20.36 19.95
CA ASP A 33 -15.09 20.01 18.53
C ASP A 33 -16.28 19.10 18.21
N TYR A 34 -16.60 18.15 19.10
CA TYR A 34 -17.77 17.29 18.96
C TYR A 34 -19.09 18.08 19.07
N ARG A 35 -19.19 19.00 20.04
CA ARG A 35 -20.37 19.87 20.19
C ARG A 35 -20.58 20.73 18.94
N ASP A 36 -19.52 21.36 18.46
CA ASP A 36 -19.56 22.17 17.23
C ASP A 36 -19.98 21.32 16.04
N PHE A 37 -19.46 20.10 15.92
CA PHE A 37 -19.85 19.19 14.84
C PHE A 37 -21.36 18.88 14.87
N ILE A 38 -21.91 18.51 16.03
CA ILE A 38 -23.33 18.19 16.17
C ILE A 38 -24.21 19.42 15.89
N GLU A 39 -23.87 20.58 16.45
CA GLU A 39 -24.62 21.82 16.23
C GLU A 39 -24.66 22.21 14.74
N ASN A 40 -23.56 22.02 14.02
CA ASN A 40 -23.49 22.36 12.59
C ASN A 40 -24.21 21.34 11.70
N VAL A 41 -24.16 20.05 12.05
CA VAL A 41 -24.93 19.00 11.37
C VAL A 41 -26.44 19.21 11.58
N LEU A 42 -26.87 19.54 12.79
CA LEU A 42 -28.28 19.79 13.11
C LEU A 42 -28.83 21.06 12.46
N LYS A 43 -27.98 22.07 12.20
CA LYS A 43 -28.37 23.35 11.59
C LYS A 43 -28.34 23.35 10.06
N ASP A 44 -28.10 22.20 9.41
CA ASP A 44 -27.97 22.07 7.95
C ASP A 44 -27.03 23.14 7.32
N SER A 45 -25.95 23.45 8.03
CA SER A 45 -24.94 24.39 7.55
C SER A 45 -24.23 23.80 6.33
N LYS A 46 -24.58 24.30 5.14
CA LYS A 46 -23.97 23.86 3.87
C LYS A 46 -22.46 24.19 3.75
N ASN A 47 -21.93 25.07 4.60
CA ASN A 47 -20.54 25.55 4.55
C ASN A 47 -19.79 25.36 5.88
N TYR A 48 -20.00 24.22 6.54
CA TYR A 48 -19.26 23.89 7.75
C TYR A 48 -17.95 23.15 7.45
N THR A 49 -16.86 23.61 8.05
CA THR A 49 -15.58 22.90 8.02
C THR A 49 -15.51 21.95 9.21
N ILE A 50 -15.41 20.65 8.93
CA ILE A 50 -15.32 19.61 9.97
C ILE A 50 -14.05 19.83 10.81
N PRO A 51 -14.13 19.82 12.16
CA PRO A 51 -12.99 20.01 13.03
C PRO A 51 -11.95 18.92 12.83
N CYS A 52 -10.68 19.28 13.05
CA CYS A 52 -9.55 18.38 12.79
C CYS A 52 -9.66 17.09 13.61
N SER A 53 -10.15 17.17 14.86
CA SER A 53 -10.26 15.99 15.72
C SER A 53 -11.31 15.00 15.24
N ILE A 54 -12.48 15.50 14.83
CA ILE A 54 -13.56 14.70 14.26
C ILE A 54 -13.14 14.07 12.93
N LYS A 55 -12.44 14.82 12.08
CA LYS A 55 -11.89 14.31 10.83
C LYS A 55 -10.92 13.16 11.09
N LYS A 56 -10.01 13.33 12.04
CA LYS A 56 -9.03 12.30 12.42
C LYS A 56 -9.71 11.07 13.00
N ALA A 57 -10.69 11.22 13.90
CA ALA A 57 -11.46 10.10 14.45
C ALA A 57 -12.19 9.31 13.35
N ARG A 58 -12.83 10.01 12.41
CA ARG A 58 -13.50 9.38 11.26
C ARG A 58 -12.50 8.58 10.41
N ASP A 59 -11.32 9.15 10.16
CA ASP A 59 -10.31 8.48 9.36
C ASP A 59 -9.74 7.24 10.09
N ILE A 60 -9.60 7.28 11.42
CA ILE A 60 -9.24 6.13 12.27
C ILE A 60 -10.29 5.02 12.17
N ILE A 61 -11.58 5.36 12.30
CA ILE A 61 -12.67 4.37 12.21
C ILE A 61 -12.67 3.68 10.85
N LYS A 62 -12.38 4.42 9.77
CA LYS A 62 -12.29 3.86 8.41
C LYS A 62 -11.13 2.88 8.22
N THR A 63 -10.07 2.96 9.03
CA THR A 63 -8.94 2.04 8.97
C THR A 63 -9.16 0.73 9.74
N ILE A 64 -10.15 0.66 10.62
CA ILE A 64 -10.47 -0.58 11.34
C ILE A 64 -11.32 -1.45 10.39
N ALA A 65 -10.81 -2.63 10.02
CA ALA A 65 -11.58 -3.59 9.25
C ALA A 65 -12.87 -3.93 10.00
N ILE A 66 -14.02 -3.65 9.37
CA ILE A 66 -15.32 -3.63 10.05
C ILE A 66 -15.89 -5.06 10.15
N SER A 67 -15.40 -6.00 9.34
CA SER A 67 -15.97 -7.35 9.24
C SER A 67 -14.96 -8.43 8.87
N SER A 68 -15.21 -9.67 9.33
CA SER A 68 -14.49 -10.87 8.88
C SER A 68 -14.58 -11.07 7.37
N ALA A 69 -15.61 -10.52 6.71
CA ALA A 69 -15.77 -10.58 5.26
C ALA A 69 -14.59 -9.96 4.50
N GLU A 70 -13.94 -8.92 5.04
CA GLU A 70 -12.75 -8.33 4.43
C GLU A 70 -11.54 -9.27 4.51
N ALA A 71 -11.40 -9.99 5.63
CA ALA A 71 -10.38 -11.01 5.80
C ALA A 71 -10.64 -12.24 4.90
N GLU A 72 -11.89 -12.70 4.85
CA GLU A 72 -12.34 -13.79 3.98
C GLU A 72 -12.09 -13.48 2.49
N ARG A 73 -12.36 -12.25 2.06
CA ARG A 73 -12.00 -11.77 0.71
C ARG A 73 -10.49 -11.89 0.44
N GLY A 74 -9.65 -11.55 1.42
CA GLY A 74 -8.20 -11.71 1.32
C GLY A 74 -7.79 -13.17 1.12
N PHE A 75 -8.40 -14.10 1.88
CA PHE A 75 -8.14 -15.53 1.72
C PHE A 75 -8.63 -16.08 0.38
N SER A 76 -9.81 -15.66 -0.09
CA SER A 76 -10.29 -16.06 -1.42
C SER A 76 -9.38 -15.58 -2.55
N LEU A 77 -8.86 -14.35 -2.46
CA LEU A 77 -7.89 -13.83 -3.42
C LEU A 77 -6.57 -14.58 -3.37
N MET A 78 -6.12 -14.96 -2.16
CA MET A 78 -4.93 -15.78 -1.99
C MET A 78 -5.10 -17.14 -2.67
N ASP A 79 -6.25 -17.78 -2.54
CA ASP A 79 -6.54 -19.06 -3.21
C ASP A 79 -6.47 -18.93 -4.74
N ILE A 80 -7.05 -17.87 -5.30
CA ILE A 80 -6.96 -17.55 -6.74
C ILE A 80 -5.51 -17.32 -7.18
N ILE A 81 -4.70 -16.67 -6.33
CA ILE A 81 -3.29 -16.35 -6.62
C ILE A 81 -2.40 -17.59 -6.55
N CYS A 82 -2.62 -18.44 -5.56
CA CYS A 82 -1.80 -19.60 -5.22
C CYS A 82 -2.23 -20.89 -5.93
N SER A 83 -3.23 -20.84 -6.81
CA SER A 83 -3.70 -21.98 -7.62
C SER A 83 -2.57 -22.75 -8.31
N GLU A 84 -2.78 -24.03 -8.62
CA GLU A 84 -1.75 -25.05 -8.92
C GLU A 84 -0.68 -24.65 -9.97
N GLY A 85 -1.00 -23.77 -10.93
CA GLY A 85 -0.03 -23.26 -11.93
C GLY A 85 0.89 -22.12 -11.46
N ARG A 86 0.62 -21.49 -10.31
CA ARG A 86 1.39 -20.37 -9.71
C ARG A 86 2.05 -20.73 -8.38
N SER A 87 2.04 -22.01 -8.00
CA SER A 87 2.63 -22.58 -6.79
C SER A 87 4.15 -22.39 -6.62
N LEU A 88 4.84 -21.89 -7.66
CA LEU A 88 6.27 -21.56 -7.64
C LEU A 88 6.59 -20.11 -7.24
N LEU A 89 5.58 -19.28 -6.94
CA LEU A 89 5.81 -17.89 -6.53
C LEU A 89 6.41 -17.82 -5.13
N THR A 90 7.41 -16.96 -4.95
CA THR A 90 7.95 -16.67 -3.62
C THR A 90 6.90 -15.95 -2.76
N VAL A 91 7.01 -16.08 -1.44
CA VAL A 91 6.13 -15.39 -0.48
C VAL A 91 6.10 -13.88 -0.71
N SER A 92 7.24 -13.28 -1.08
CA SER A 92 7.31 -11.85 -1.42
C SER A 92 6.47 -11.51 -2.66
N ASN A 93 6.51 -12.35 -3.70
CA ASN A 93 5.73 -12.12 -4.91
C ASN A 93 4.22 -12.32 -4.66
N ILE A 94 3.84 -13.31 -3.85
CA ILE A 94 2.45 -13.54 -3.44
C ILE A 94 1.94 -12.34 -2.64
N SER A 95 2.73 -11.84 -1.68
CA SER A 95 2.39 -10.66 -0.88
C SER A 95 2.19 -9.43 -1.77
N ASN A 96 3.10 -9.16 -2.71
CA ASN A 96 2.95 -8.05 -3.65
C ASN A 96 1.68 -8.17 -4.50
N LEU A 97 1.36 -9.37 -5.00
CA LEU A 97 0.16 -9.59 -5.80
C LEU A 97 -1.13 -9.44 -4.97
N LEU A 98 -1.12 -9.90 -3.72
CA LEU A 98 -2.22 -9.69 -2.78
C LEU A 98 -2.42 -8.19 -2.49
N THR A 99 -1.34 -7.44 -2.27
CA THR A 99 -1.41 -5.99 -2.07
C THR A 99 -2.03 -5.28 -3.27
N ILE A 100 -1.59 -5.62 -4.49
CA ILE A 100 -2.17 -5.06 -5.72
C ILE A 100 -3.65 -5.45 -5.85
N SER A 101 -4.02 -6.68 -5.51
CA SER A 101 -5.41 -7.16 -5.67
C SER A 101 -6.37 -6.62 -4.61
N LEU A 102 -5.89 -6.30 -3.41
CA LEU A 102 -6.70 -5.80 -2.29
C LEU A 102 -6.80 -4.27 -2.29
N ILE A 103 -5.68 -3.58 -2.54
CA ILE A 103 -5.55 -2.12 -2.38
C ILE A 103 -5.42 -1.42 -3.74
N GLY A 104 -4.95 -2.14 -4.76
CA GLY A 104 -4.74 -1.56 -6.08
C GLY A 104 -6.05 -1.15 -6.75
N LEU A 105 -5.91 -0.20 -7.68
CA LEU A 105 -7.00 0.21 -8.55
C LEU A 105 -7.43 -0.97 -9.44
N PRO A 106 -8.71 -1.02 -9.85
CA PRO A 106 -9.14 -1.91 -10.91
C PRO A 106 -8.25 -1.72 -12.15
N VAL A 107 -7.94 -2.82 -12.85
CA VAL A 107 -7.05 -2.79 -14.03
C VAL A 107 -7.55 -1.80 -15.09
N GLN A 108 -8.87 -1.60 -15.18
CA GLN A 108 -9.54 -0.69 -16.11
C GLN A 108 -9.28 0.79 -15.78
N GLU A 109 -9.05 1.11 -14.51
CA GLU A 109 -8.83 2.47 -14.01
C GLU A 109 -7.34 2.77 -13.77
N TRP A 110 -6.48 1.75 -13.92
CA TRP A 110 -5.06 1.88 -13.69
C TRP A 110 -4.34 2.45 -14.92
N ASP A 111 -3.74 3.63 -14.77
CA ASP A 111 -2.84 4.20 -15.77
C ASP A 111 -1.40 3.68 -15.59
N PRO A 112 -0.88 2.82 -16.50
CA PRO A 112 0.47 2.29 -16.40
C PRO A 112 1.55 3.33 -16.78
N VAL A 113 1.19 4.42 -17.48
CA VAL A 113 2.14 5.33 -18.14
C VAL A 113 3.16 5.95 -17.17
N PRO A 114 2.80 6.43 -15.97
CA PRO A 114 3.74 7.03 -15.03
C PRO A 114 4.78 6.01 -14.52
N ILE A 115 4.33 4.78 -14.26
CA ILE A 115 5.17 3.69 -13.74
C ILE A 115 6.13 3.22 -14.83
N VAL A 116 5.64 2.99 -16.05
CA VAL A 116 6.47 2.59 -17.18
C VAL A 116 7.54 3.65 -17.50
N LYS A 117 7.18 4.94 -17.48
CA LYS A 117 8.15 6.04 -17.65
C LYS A 117 9.21 6.06 -16.54
N LYS A 118 8.82 5.80 -15.29
CA LYS A 118 9.77 5.70 -14.17
C LYS A 118 10.70 4.49 -14.35
N TRP A 119 10.16 3.35 -14.75
CA TRP A 119 10.92 2.12 -14.98
C TRP A 119 11.94 2.30 -16.11
N LEU A 120 11.53 2.88 -17.24
CA LEU A 120 12.43 3.20 -18.36
C LEU A 120 13.57 4.15 -17.96
N ARG A 121 13.30 5.14 -17.11
CA ARG A 121 14.32 6.06 -16.60
C ARG A 121 15.33 5.38 -15.67
N ALA A 122 14.97 4.26 -15.05
CA ALA A 122 15.83 3.51 -14.14
C ALA A 122 16.78 2.52 -14.87
N HIS A 123 17.21 2.86 -16.09
CA HIS A 123 18.09 2.04 -16.95
C HIS A 123 17.46 0.74 -17.47
N HIS A 124 16.15 0.66 -17.57
CA HIS A 124 15.48 -0.42 -18.29
C HIS A 124 15.17 0.01 -19.73
N HIS A 125 15.50 -0.87 -20.68
CA HIS A 125 15.39 -0.58 -22.11
C HIS A 125 14.01 -0.99 -22.64
N THR A 126 13.44 -0.18 -23.53
CA THR A 126 12.29 -0.61 -24.35
C THR A 126 12.67 -1.79 -25.23
N ALA A 127 11.71 -2.66 -25.56
CA ALA A 127 11.93 -3.76 -26.50
C ALA A 127 12.42 -3.28 -27.89
N ASP A 128 12.10 -2.04 -28.25
CA ASP A 128 12.53 -1.38 -29.49
C ASP A 128 13.92 -0.72 -29.40
N ASP A 129 14.60 -0.80 -28.26
CA ASP A 129 15.95 -0.24 -28.10
C ASP A 129 16.93 -1.03 -29.00
N ALA A 130 17.55 -0.34 -29.96
CA ALA A 130 18.48 -0.91 -30.93
C ALA A 130 19.71 -1.59 -30.28
N ARG A 131 19.99 -1.30 -29.00
CA ARG A 131 21.06 -1.96 -28.23
C ARG A 131 20.71 -3.39 -27.84
N VAL A 132 19.42 -3.75 -27.74
CA VAL A 132 18.94 -5.12 -27.47
C VAL A 132 19.04 -6.01 -28.72
N LYS A 133 19.01 -5.43 -29.93
CA LYS A 133 19.09 -6.18 -31.21
C LYS A 133 20.50 -6.62 -31.64
N HIS A 134 21.53 -6.41 -30.82
CA HIS A 134 22.90 -6.83 -31.14
C HIS A 134 23.27 -8.22 -30.60
N LYS A 135 22.47 -9.24 -30.92
CA LYS A 135 23.04 -10.60 -31.02
C LYS A 135 23.50 -10.76 -32.46
N LYS A 136 24.78 -10.48 -32.71
CA LYS A 136 25.41 -10.71 -34.01
C LYS A 136 25.15 -12.16 -34.39
N ASN A 137 24.45 -12.38 -35.50
CA ASN A 137 24.50 -13.64 -36.20
C ASN A 137 25.96 -13.89 -36.53
N CYS A 138 26.61 -14.83 -35.84
CA CYS A 138 27.87 -15.41 -36.29
C CYS A 138 27.57 -16.14 -37.60
N ASN A 139 27.68 -15.42 -38.70
CA ASN A 139 27.67 -15.99 -40.03
C ASN A 139 28.97 -16.77 -40.24
N LEU A 140 28.76 -18.00 -40.74
CA LEU A 140 29.65 -18.87 -41.49
C LEU A 140 31.02 -18.26 -41.84
N GLY A 141 32.10 -18.88 -41.35
CA GLY A 141 33.43 -18.83 -41.93
C GLY A 141 33.83 -20.23 -42.38
N ARG A 142 33.71 -20.47 -43.68
CA ARG A 142 34.32 -21.56 -44.43
C ARG A 142 35.79 -21.25 -44.67
#